data_AF-A0A0B1S3J7-F1
#
_entry.id   AF-A0A0B1S3J7-F1
#
_cell.length_a   1.000
_cell.length_b   1.000
_cell.length_c   1.000
_cell.angle_alpha   90.00
_cell.angle_beta   90.00
_cell.angle_gamma   90.00
#
_symmetry.space_group_name_H-M   'P 1'
#
loop_
_entity.id
_entity.type
_entity.pdbx_description
1 polymer ?
#
loop_
_entity_poly.entity_id
_entity_poly.type
_entity_poly.pdbx_seq_one_letter_code
_entity_poly.pdbx_strand_id
1 'polypeptide(L)'
;LGRSRCIVATYLRNPDHYNIRNAQGRPRKLSDRQQREIWKKVSNSANSLSGIRAELSLSVSRTTFWRTIKRNENIERSMMRRAPRLTDAHKHRSHLVPFLEKQGEQEYRFQQDNARIHVNRSTAAFLNEHSIPVLDWPPYSPDLNLIENLWGILVRKVHANNKQYRTRVETCSRASLDAIEPGILEKLANSMLSRLLELISGRGGPINY
;
A
#
# COMPACT_ATOMS: atom_id res chain seq x y z
N LEU A 1 42.12 -19.25 -56.19
CA LEU A 1 41.91 -18.63 -54.84
C LEU A 1 42.71 -19.32 -53.71
N GLY A 2 43.23 -20.54 -53.84
CA GLY A 2 44.11 -21.14 -52.81
C GLY A 2 43.48 -21.30 -51.41
N ARG A 3 42.15 -21.19 -51.30
CA ARG A 3 41.40 -21.30 -50.04
C ARG A 3 40.47 -22.49 -50.11
N SER A 4 40.23 -23.11 -48.96
CA SER A 4 39.32 -24.25 -48.83
C SER A 4 37.90 -23.88 -49.30
N ARG A 5 37.24 -24.82 -49.97
CA ARG A 5 35.85 -24.68 -50.44
C ARG A 5 34.89 -24.27 -49.31
N CYS A 6 35.12 -24.76 -48.09
CA CYS A 6 34.33 -24.37 -46.92
C CYS A 6 34.47 -22.89 -46.58
N ILE A 7 35.68 -22.33 -46.65
CA ILE A 7 35.93 -20.91 -46.35
C ILE A 7 35.23 -20.03 -47.38
N VAL A 8 35.31 -20.39 -48.66
CA VAL A 8 34.63 -19.67 -49.75
C VAL A 8 33.11 -19.73 -49.58
N ALA A 9 32.56 -20.90 -49.24
CA ALA A 9 31.13 -21.07 -49.00
C ALA A 9 30.63 -20.35 -47.73
N THR A 10 31.48 -20.14 -46.74
CA THR A 10 31.15 -19.35 -45.54
C THR A 10 31.17 -17.85 -45.84
N TYR A 11 32.17 -17.37 -46.59
CA TYR A 11 32.23 -15.97 -47.05
C TYR A 11 31.01 -15.60 -47.90
N LEU A 12 30.67 -16.41 -48.90
CA LEU A 12 29.53 -16.13 -49.79
C LEU A 12 28.18 -16.17 -49.07
N ARG A 13 28.07 -16.90 -47.95
CA ARG A 13 26.83 -16.96 -47.16
C ARG A 13 26.62 -15.74 -46.27
N ASN A 14 27.69 -15.12 -45.78
CA ASN A 14 27.60 -13.93 -44.95
C ASN A 14 28.91 -13.11 -45.07
N PRO A 15 29.03 -12.28 -46.13
CA PRO A 15 30.24 -11.51 -46.38
C PRO A 15 30.51 -10.48 -45.28
N ASP A 16 29.44 -9.90 -44.73
CA ASP A 16 29.49 -8.83 -43.73
C ASP A 16 30.05 -9.28 -42.39
N HIS A 17 29.89 -10.57 -42.06
CA HIS A 17 30.41 -11.16 -40.82
C HIS A 17 31.68 -12.02 -41.02
N TYR A 18 32.23 -12.06 -42.23
CA TYR A 18 33.46 -12.79 -42.50
C TYR A 18 34.66 -12.09 -41.84
N ASN A 19 35.49 -12.86 -41.14
CA ASN A 19 36.57 -12.38 -40.25
C ASN A 19 36.15 -11.60 -38.99
N ILE A 20 34.85 -11.47 -38.70
CA ILE A 20 34.42 -10.97 -37.38
C ILE A 20 34.56 -12.10 -36.36
N ARG A 21 35.49 -11.93 -35.41
CA ARG A 21 35.64 -12.86 -34.29
C ARG A 21 34.44 -12.70 -33.36
N ASN A 22 33.50 -13.65 -33.40
CA ASN A 22 32.48 -13.80 -32.38
C ASN A 22 33.13 -14.29 -31.07
N ALA A 23 33.83 -13.39 -30.38
CA ALA A 23 34.34 -13.66 -29.05
C ALA A 23 33.13 -13.70 -28.09
N GLN A 24 32.56 -14.89 -27.92
CA GLN A 24 31.66 -15.12 -26.79
C GLN A 24 32.53 -14.95 -25.53
N GLY A 25 32.39 -13.79 -24.88
CA GLY A 25 33.13 -13.48 -23.67
C GLY A 25 32.85 -14.51 -22.57
N ARG A 26 33.58 -14.40 -21.46
CA ARG A 26 33.43 -15.33 -20.34
C ARG A 26 31.95 -15.50 -19.96
N PRO A 27 31.43 -16.74 -19.89
CA PRO A 27 30.03 -16.97 -19.56
C PRO A 27 29.70 -16.39 -18.19
N ARG A 28 28.45 -15.91 -18.04
CA ARG A 28 27.97 -15.35 -16.78
C ARG A 28 27.94 -16.43 -15.71
N LYS A 29 28.30 -16.05 -14.48
CA LYS A 29 28.24 -16.95 -13.31
C LYS A 29 26.81 -17.31 -12.88
N LEU A 30 25.80 -16.61 -13.40
CA LEU A 30 24.38 -16.83 -13.09
C LEU A 30 23.61 -17.01 -14.40
N SER A 31 22.80 -18.06 -14.46
CA SER A 31 21.84 -18.27 -15.54
C SER A 31 20.74 -17.21 -15.52
N ASP A 32 20.05 -17.01 -16.63
CA ASP A 32 18.94 -16.05 -16.72
C ASP A 32 17.77 -16.45 -15.81
N ARG A 33 17.57 -17.76 -15.58
CA ARG A 33 16.60 -18.24 -14.58
C ARG A 33 16.98 -17.79 -13.18
N GLN A 34 18.25 -17.96 -12.79
CA GLN A 34 18.72 -17.52 -11.47
C GLN A 34 18.64 -16.00 -11.33
N GLN A 35 18.94 -15.23 -12.38
CA GLN A 35 18.79 -13.77 -12.36
C GLN A 35 17.32 -13.36 -12.12
N ARG A 36 16.36 -14.01 -12.78
CA ARG A 36 14.93 -13.76 -12.57
C ARG A 36 14.47 -14.10 -11.15
N GLU A 37 14.90 -15.23 -10.61
CA GLU A 37 14.58 -15.62 -9.22
C GLU A 37 15.15 -14.61 -8.22
N ILE A 38 16.38 -14.13 -8.43
CA ILE A 38 16.99 -13.07 -7.61
C ILE A 38 16.11 -11.82 -7.64
N TRP A 39 15.72 -11.35 -8.82
CA TRP A 39 14.88 -10.15 -8.95
C TRP A 39 13.54 -10.31 -8.25
N LYS A 40 12.85 -11.44 -8.48
CA LYS A 40 11.57 -11.73 -7.83
C LYS A 40 11.69 -11.74 -6.31
N LYS A 41 12.75 -12.33 -5.76
CA LYS A 41 12.94 -12.42 -4.32
C LYS A 41 13.31 -11.07 -3.70
N VAL A 42 14.18 -10.31 -4.35
CA VAL A 42 14.60 -8.97 -3.89
C VAL A 42 13.45 -7.98 -3.92
N SER A 43 12.60 -8.02 -4.94
CA SER A 43 11.44 -7.13 -5.04
C SER A 43 10.37 -7.39 -3.97
N ASN A 44 10.24 -8.63 -3.51
CA ASN A 44 9.17 -9.05 -2.61
C ASN A 44 9.63 -9.29 -1.16
N SER A 45 10.90 -9.03 -0.81
CA SER A 45 11.41 -9.29 0.54
C SER A 45 12.27 -8.16 1.08
N ALA A 46 12.24 -7.99 2.41
CA ALA A 46 13.13 -7.09 3.14
C ALA A 46 14.41 -7.80 3.63
N ASN A 47 14.73 -8.97 3.05
CA ASN A 47 15.84 -9.80 3.50
C ASN A 47 17.20 -9.21 3.09
N SER A 48 18.23 -9.50 3.88
CA SER A 48 19.59 -9.11 3.52
C SER A 48 20.05 -9.84 2.25
N LEU A 49 20.92 -9.20 1.46
CA LEU A 49 21.51 -9.83 0.27
C LEU A 49 22.18 -11.18 0.56
N SER A 50 22.78 -11.32 1.76
CA SER A 50 23.40 -12.59 2.17
C SER A 50 22.34 -13.64 2.51
N GLY A 51 21.24 -13.24 3.13
CA GLY A 51 20.11 -14.11 3.43
C GLY A 51 19.45 -14.64 2.16
N ILE A 52 19.12 -13.75 1.21
CA ILE A 52 18.50 -14.16 -0.06
C ILE A 52 19.45 -15.08 -0.86
N ARG A 53 20.75 -14.78 -0.86
CA ARG A 53 21.75 -15.63 -1.51
C ARG A 53 21.84 -17.03 -0.89
N ALA A 54 21.75 -17.12 0.45
CA ALA A 54 21.76 -18.39 1.17
C ALA A 54 20.47 -19.18 0.90
N GLU A 55 19.31 -18.51 0.90
CA GLU A 55 18.00 -19.13 0.61
C GLU A 55 17.96 -19.71 -0.81
N LEU A 56 18.44 -18.96 -1.81
CA LEU A 56 18.54 -19.43 -3.19
C LEU A 56 19.68 -20.44 -3.41
N SER A 57 20.43 -20.80 -2.35
CA SER A 57 21.54 -21.74 -2.38
C SER A 57 22.57 -21.44 -3.49
N LEU A 58 22.82 -20.15 -3.76
CA LEU A 58 23.69 -19.73 -4.86
C LEU A 58 25.15 -19.61 -4.40
N SER A 59 26.03 -20.40 -5.02
CA SER A 59 27.48 -20.38 -4.81
C SER A 59 28.19 -19.23 -5.54
N VAL A 60 27.61 -18.03 -5.51
CA VAL A 60 28.19 -16.80 -6.08
C VAL A 60 28.58 -15.82 -4.99
N SER A 61 29.49 -14.89 -5.29
CA SER A 61 29.86 -13.86 -4.31
C SER A 61 28.72 -12.86 -4.11
N ARG A 62 28.64 -12.25 -2.91
CA ARG A 62 27.72 -11.14 -2.60
C ARG A 62 27.82 -10.01 -3.63
N THR A 63 29.03 -9.72 -4.12
CA THR A 63 29.27 -8.70 -5.15
C THR A 63 28.67 -9.07 -6.50
N THR A 64 28.73 -10.36 -6.89
CA THR A 64 28.09 -10.85 -8.14
C THR A 64 26.57 -10.72 -8.03
N PHE A 65 26.02 -11.08 -6.88
CA PHE A 65 24.60 -10.95 -6.57
C PHE A 65 24.14 -9.48 -6.64
N TRP A 66 24.91 -8.57 -6.03
CA TRP A 66 24.64 -7.12 -6.07
C TRP A 66 24.69 -6.55 -7.48
N ARG A 67 25.67 -6.96 -8.31
CA ARG A 67 25.77 -6.55 -9.72
C ARG A 67 24.56 -7.00 -10.54
N THR A 68 24.02 -8.17 -10.27
CA THR A 68 22.79 -8.66 -10.91
C THR A 68 21.58 -7.80 -10.57
N ILE A 69 21.45 -7.36 -9.32
CA ILE A 69 20.37 -6.46 -8.89
C ILE A 69 20.51 -5.09 -9.54
N LYS A 70 21.72 -4.50 -9.47
CA LYS A 70 22.05 -3.19 -10.05
C LYS A 70 21.81 -3.10 -11.56
N ARG A 71 21.83 -4.22 -12.28
CA ARG A 71 21.56 -4.28 -13.72
C ARG A 71 20.07 -4.13 -14.05
N ASN A 72 19.19 -4.40 -13.11
CA ASN A 72 17.76 -4.27 -13.33
C ASN A 72 17.35 -2.80 -13.12
N GLU A 73 16.94 -2.14 -14.20
CA GLU A 73 16.49 -0.74 -14.18
C GLU A 73 15.21 -0.55 -13.35
N ASN A 74 14.44 -1.61 -13.10
CA ASN A 74 13.17 -1.55 -12.38
C ASN A 74 13.31 -1.77 -10.86
N ILE A 75 14.52 -2.04 -10.35
CA ILE A 75 14.73 -2.31 -8.92
C ILE A 75 15.58 -1.22 -8.31
N GLU A 76 14.95 -0.37 -7.50
CA GLU A 76 15.63 0.63 -6.70
C GLU A 76 15.81 0.16 -5.25
N ARG A 77 17.00 0.39 -4.71
CA ARG A 77 17.25 0.14 -3.28
C ARG A 77 16.75 1.34 -2.48
N SER A 78 15.77 1.09 -1.63
CA SER A 78 15.32 2.05 -0.61
C SER A 78 15.53 1.49 0.79
N MET A 79 15.61 2.38 1.78
CA MET A 79 15.55 2.02 3.19
C MET A 79 14.11 2.21 3.68
N MET A 80 13.59 1.25 4.43
CA MET A 80 12.30 1.41 5.08
C MET A 80 12.37 2.61 6.02
N ARG A 81 11.55 3.63 5.74
CA ARG A 81 11.45 4.80 6.62
C ARG A 81 10.88 4.31 7.96
N ARG A 82 11.49 4.74 9.06
CA ARG A 82 10.88 4.52 10.37
C ARG A 82 9.51 5.19 10.36
N ALA A 83 8.51 4.53 10.98
CA ALA A 83 7.21 5.14 11.16
C ALA A 83 7.40 6.53 11.78
N PRO A 84 6.79 7.59 11.21
CA PRO A 84 6.92 8.92 11.75
C PRO A 84 6.44 8.92 13.19
N ARG A 85 7.20 9.58 14.08
CA ARG A 85 6.79 9.72 15.47
C ARG A 85 5.63 10.71 15.54
N LEU A 86 4.59 10.38 16.32
CA LEU A 86 3.53 11.33 16.64
C LEU A 86 4.12 12.44 17.52
N THR A 87 4.32 13.62 16.95
CA THR A 87 4.82 14.81 17.66
C THR A 87 3.66 15.52 18.35
N ASP A 88 3.94 16.36 19.35
CA ASP A 88 2.89 17.17 19.97
C ASP A 88 2.27 18.17 18.98
N ALA A 89 3.05 18.65 18.00
CA ALA A 89 2.52 19.42 16.88
C ALA A 89 1.43 18.66 16.09
N HIS A 90 1.55 17.33 15.93
CA HIS A 90 0.49 16.53 15.31
C HIS A 90 -0.77 16.44 16.19
N LYS A 91 -0.61 16.46 17.53
CA LYS A 91 -1.74 16.51 18.47
C LYS A 91 -2.42 17.88 18.48
N HIS A 92 -1.66 18.97 18.44
CA HIS A 92 -2.18 20.34 18.38
C HIS A 92 -2.77 20.70 17.01
N ARG A 93 -2.35 20.01 15.95
CA ARG A 93 -3.00 20.10 14.62
C ARG A 93 -4.29 19.26 14.53
N SER A 94 -4.79 18.77 15.67
CA SER A 94 -6.07 18.06 15.71
C SER A 94 -7.17 18.96 15.18
N HIS A 95 -7.86 18.48 14.14
CA HIS A 95 -9.02 19.16 13.57
C HIS A 95 -10.30 18.90 14.38
N LEU A 96 -10.26 18.00 15.38
CA LEU A 96 -11.44 17.57 16.12
C LEU A 96 -11.96 18.65 17.06
N VAL A 97 -11.10 19.20 17.93
CA VAL A 97 -11.52 20.20 18.94
C VAL A 97 -12.06 21.46 18.27
N PRO A 98 -11.36 22.10 17.31
CA PRO A 98 -11.91 23.27 16.62
C PRO A 98 -13.21 22.98 15.85
N PHE A 99 -13.37 21.75 15.34
CA PHE A 99 -14.59 21.34 14.66
C PHE A 99 -15.78 21.24 15.62
N LEU A 100 -15.57 20.66 16.81
CA LEU A 100 -16.60 20.51 17.84
C LEU A 100 -16.97 21.85 18.48
N GLU A 101 -15.97 22.70 18.77
CA GLU A 101 -16.21 24.08 19.27
C GLU A 101 -17.09 24.89 18.30
N LYS A 102 -16.93 24.68 16.98
CA LYS A 102 -17.76 25.35 15.97
C LYS A 102 -19.22 24.88 15.97
N GLN A 103 -19.54 23.69 16.49
CA GLN A 103 -20.93 23.22 16.59
C GLN A 103 -21.71 23.91 17.73
N GLY A 104 -21.02 24.64 18.62
CA GLY A 104 -21.65 25.37 19.72
C GLY A 104 -22.24 24.44 20.78
N GLU A 105 -23.44 24.75 21.26
CA GLU A 105 -24.11 24.05 22.38
C GLU A 105 -24.91 22.80 21.95
N GLN A 106 -24.75 22.33 20.70
CA GLN A 106 -25.46 21.13 20.26
C GLN A 106 -25.00 19.91 21.08
N GLU A 107 -25.95 19.15 21.62
CA GLU A 107 -25.62 17.89 22.27
C GLU A 107 -25.11 16.87 21.24
N TYR A 108 -23.93 16.29 21.51
CA TYR A 108 -23.33 15.27 20.67
C TYR A 108 -22.67 14.18 21.51
N ARG A 109 -22.43 13.02 20.87
CA ARG A 109 -21.54 11.98 21.37
C ARG A 109 -20.54 11.61 20.28
N PHE A 110 -19.26 11.61 20.63
CA PHE A 110 -18.19 11.22 19.73
C PHE A 110 -18.14 9.70 19.60
N GLN A 111 -18.38 9.20 18.39
CA GLN A 111 -18.27 7.79 18.08
C GLN A 111 -16.87 7.48 17.52
N GLN A 112 -16.24 6.44 18.07
CA GLN A 112 -15.02 5.83 17.55
C GLN A 112 -15.09 4.32 17.79
N ASP A 113 -14.35 3.53 17.03
CA ASP A 113 -14.28 2.09 17.24
C ASP A 113 -13.32 1.74 18.42
N ASN A 114 -13.28 0.46 18.77
CA ASN A 114 -12.43 -0.05 19.85
C ASN A 114 -11.02 -0.44 19.38
N ALA A 115 -10.50 0.12 18.27
CA ALA A 115 -9.12 -0.17 17.89
C ALA A 115 -8.15 0.29 18.98
N ARG A 116 -7.02 -0.42 19.14
CA ARG A 116 -6.07 -0.19 20.25
C ARG A 116 -5.58 1.25 20.38
N ILE A 117 -5.51 1.98 19.28
CA ILE A 117 -5.11 3.39 19.25
C ILE A 117 -6.18 4.33 19.83
N HIS A 118 -7.46 3.98 19.72
CA HIS A 118 -8.60 4.74 20.25
C HIS A 118 -8.83 4.50 21.74
N VAL A 119 -8.58 3.26 22.20
CA VAL A 119 -8.74 2.85 23.61
C VAL A 119 -7.49 3.13 24.45
N ASN A 120 -6.40 3.59 23.85
CA ASN A 120 -5.17 3.90 24.58
C ASN A 120 -5.38 5.02 25.61
N ARG A 121 -4.68 4.93 26.75
CA ARG A 121 -4.71 5.90 27.85
C ARG A 121 -4.49 7.34 27.40
N SER A 122 -3.57 7.56 26.45
CA SER A 122 -3.31 8.90 25.93
C SER A 122 -4.51 9.49 25.18
N THR A 123 -5.23 8.66 24.43
CA THR A 123 -6.40 9.08 23.65
C THR A 123 -7.58 9.33 24.59
N ALA A 124 -7.80 8.44 25.56
CA ALA A 124 -8.81 8.62 26.59
C ALA A 124 -8.56 9.89 27.43
N ALA A 125 -7.31 10.14 27.83
CA ALA A 125 -6.93 11.35 28.56
C ALA A 125 -7.21 12.62 27.76
N PHE A 126 -6.86 12.64 26.46
CA PHE A 126 -7.13 13.78 25.56
C PHE A 126 -8.63 14.06 25.43
N LEU A 127 -9.45 13.03 25.21
CA LEU A 127 -10.91 13.20 25.09
C LEU A 127 -11.52 13.70 26.41
N ASN A 128 -11.03 13.22 27.55
CA ASN A 128 -11.47 13.67 28.87
C ASN A 128 -11.04 15.11 29.17
N GLU A 129 -9.81 15.49 28.82
CA GLU A 129 -9.28 16.86 28.99
C GLU A 129 -10.14 17.89 28.23
N HIS A 130 -10.60 17.54 27.03
CA HIS A 130 -11.50 18.37 26.24
C HIS A 130 -12.99 18.16 26.54
N SER A 131 -13.33 17.37 27.56
CA SER A 131 -14.72 17.05 27.94
C SER A 131 -15.57 16.51 26.77
N ILE A 132 -14.96 15.73 25.88
CA ILE A 132 -15.63 15.14 24.71
C ILE A 132 -16.33 13.84 25.14
N PRO A 133 -17.67 13.78 25.16
CA PRO A 133 -18.40 12.57 25.54
C PRO A 133 -18.22 11.50 24.46
N VAL A 134 -17.71 10.33 24.84
CA VAL A 134 -17.52 9.20 23.91
C VAL A 134 -18.73 8.28 23.98
N LEU A 135 -19.20 7.82 22.82
CA LEU A 135 -20.26 6.81 22.72
C LEU A 135 -19.70 5.42 23.05
N ASP A 136 -20.34 4.70 23.96
CA ASP A 136 -20.03 3.29 24.21
C ASP A 136 -20.28 2.47 22.93
N TRP A 137 -19.24 1.77 22.47
CA TRP A 137 -19.27 1.05 21.21
C TRP A 137 -19.02 -0.45 21.41
N PRO A 138 -19.85 -1.34 20.85
CA PRO A 138 -19.62 -2.78 20.94
C PRO A 138 -18.37 -3.22 20.17
N PRO A 139 -17.60 -4.19 20.68
CA PRO A 139 -16.46 -4.74 19.95
C PRO A 139 -16.95 -5.52 18.72
N TYR A 140 -16.15 -5.49 17.65
CA TYR A 140 -16.40 -6.24 16.41
C TYR A 140 -17.70 -5.89 15.67
N SER A 141 -18.19 -4.65 15.81
CA SER A 141 -19.36 -4.15 15.08
C SER A 141 -18.98 -3.10 14.02
N PRO A 142 -18.29 -3.50 12.91
CA PRO A 142 -18.03 -2.60 11.79
C PRO A 142 -19.32 -2.25 11.03
N ASP A 143 -20.34 -3.10 11.14
CA ASP A 143 -21.67 -2.96 10.57
C ASP A 143 -22.49 -1.80 11.13
N LEU A 144 -22.22 -1.43 12.38
CA LEU A 144 -22.77 -0.21 12.97
C LEU A 144 -21.95 1.05 12.62
N ASN A 145 -20.71 0.90 12.16
CA ASN A 145 -19.79 2.03 11.99
C ASN A 145 -20.05 2.76 10.65
N LEU A 146 -20.71 3.91 10.72
CA LEU A 146 -21.09 4.68 9.53
C LEU A 146 -19.90 5.09 8.64
N ILE A 147 -18.71 5.25 9.23
CA ILE A 147 -17.51 5.66 8.48
C ILE A 147 -17.06 4.58 7.48
N GLU A 148 -17.34 3.30 7.75
CA GLU A 148 -17.00 2.20 6.83
C GLU A 148 -17.77 2.34 5.50
N ASN A 149 -19.04 2.73 5.56
CA ASN A 149 -19.83 3.00 4.37
C ASN A 149 -19.30 4.21 3.62
N LEU A 150 -18.91 5.25 4.36
CA LEU A 150 -18.35 6.46 3.78
C LEU A 150 -17.04 6.16 3.05
N TRP A 151 -16.17 5.31 3.62
CA TRP A 151 -14.97 4.80 2.95
C TRP A 151 -15.32 4.05 1.66
N GLY A 152 -16.32 3.17 1.71
CA GLY A 152 -16.79 2.46 0.52
C GLY A 152 -17.27 3.40 -0.59
N ILE A 153 -18.00 4.46 -0.24
CA ILE A 153 -18.44 5.51 -1.18
C ILE A 153 -17.23 6.27 -1.75
N LEU A 154 -16.29 6.65 -0.88
CA LEU A 154 -15.10 7.41 -1.27
C LEU A 154 -14.21 6.60 -2.23
N VAL A 155 -13.97 5.32 -1.93
CA VAL A 155 -13.19 4.42 -2.79
C VAL A 155 -13.85 4.29 -4.16
N ARG A 156 -15.17 4.10 -4.22
CA ARG A 156 -15.91 4.05 -5.50
C ARG A 156 -15.80 5.35 -6.29
N LYS A 157 -15.83 6.52 -5.63
CA LYS A 157 -15.65 7.81 -6.29
C LYS A 157 -14.22 8.01 -6.81
N VAL A 158 -13.21 7.71 -5.99
CA VAL A 158 -11.79 7.85 -6.37
C VAL A 158 -11.46 6.98 -7.57
N HIS A 159 -11.95 5.73 -7.57
CA HIS A 159 -11.71 4.74 -8.63
C HIS A 159 -12.78 4.69 -9.73
N ALA A 160 -13.69 5.68 -9.76
CA ALA A 160 -14.70 5.77 -10.82
C ALA A 160 -14.03 5.76 -12.20
N ASN A 161 -14.67 5.10 -13.17
CA ASN A 161 -14.14 4.89 -14.52
C ASN A 161 -12.81 4.11 -14.57
N ASN A 162 -12.62 3.15 -13.65
CA ASN A 162 -11.44 2.28 -13.58
C ASN A 162 -10.10 3.04 -13.45
N LYS A 163 -10.14 4.23 -12.86
CA LYS A 163 -8.91 5.01 -12.60
C LYS A 163 -8.02 4.27 -11.59
N GLN A 164 -6.76 4.08 -11.97
CA GLN A 164 -5.73 3.51 -11.11
C GLN A 164 -4.67 4.57 -10.81
N TYR A 165 -4.31 4.72 -9.54
CA TYR A 165 -3.29 5.67 -9.10
C TYR A 165 -2.04 4.90 -8.66
N ARG A 166 -0.87 5.26 -9.22
CA ARG A 166 0.44 4.69 -8.83
C ARG A 166 1.20 5.57 -7.81
N THR A 167 0.73 6.79 -7.59
CA THR A 167 1.33 7.80 -6.68
C THR A 167 0.27 8.36 -5.72
N ARG A 168 0.71 9.15 -4.70
CA ARG A 168 -0.09 9.61 -3.55
C ARG A 168 -1.51 10.03 -3.96
N VAL A 169 -2.48 9.28 -3.43
CA VAL A 169 -3.93 9.40 -3.67
C VAL A 169 -4.53 10.66 -3.02
N GLU A 170 -3.75 11.42 -2.25
CA GLU A 170 -4.24 12.46 -1.33
C GLU A 170 -5.04 13.59 -1.99
N THR A 171 -4.62 14.10 -3.14
CA THR A 171 -5.35 15.18 -3.84
C THR A 171 -6.68 14.69 -4.40
N CYS A 172 -6.72 13.46 -4.93
CA CYS A 172 -7.95 12.86 -5.44
C CYS A 172 -8.91 12.47 -4.30
N SER A 173 -8.39 12.02 -3.15
CA SER A 173 -9.20 11.72 -1.97
C SER A 173 -9.91 12.96 -1.42
N ARG A 174 -9.20 14.08 -1.30
CA ARG A 174 -9.78 15.33 -0.78
C ARG A 174 -10.85 15.89 -1.72
N ALA A 175 -10.57 15.96 -3.02
CA ALA A 175 -11.58 16.37 -4.00
C ALA A 175 -12.81 15.43 -4.01
N SER A 176 -12.60 14.13 -3.83
CA SER A 176 -13.71 13.16 -3.76
C SER A 176 -14.54 13.33 -2.49
N LEU A 177 -13.91 13.70 -1.37
CA LEU A 177 -14.57 13.98 -0.09
C LEU A 177 -15.40 15.27 -0.18
N ASP A 178 -14.83 16.34 -0.73
CA ASP A 178 -15.51 17.63 -0.91
C ASP A 178 -16.71 17.51 -1.87
N ALA A 179 -16.68 16.54 -2.78
CA ALA A 179 -17.78 16.23 -3.70
C ALA A 179 -18.85 15.29 -3.10
N ILE A 180 -18.78 14.89 -1.82
CA ILE A 180 -19.83 14.10 -1.19
C ILE A 180 -21.02 15.01 -0.87
N GLU A 181 -22.18 14.65 -1.42
CA GLU A 181 -23.40 15.40 -1.18
C GLU A 181 -23.87 15.24 0.28
N PRO A 182 -24.30 16.32 0.96
CA PRO A 182 -24.79 16.25 2.34
C PRO A 182 -25.90 15.22 2.55
N GLY A 183 -26.80 15.05 1.56
CA GLY A 183 -27.88 14.07 1.63
C GLY A 183 -27.41 12.62 1.70
N ILE A 184 -26.17 12.30 1.31
CA ILE A 184 -25.57 10.97 1.52
C ILE A 184 -25.27 10.76 3.01
N LEU A 185 -24.72 11.78 3.68
CA LEU A 185 -24.41 11.72 5.11
C LEU A 185 -25.69 11.60 5.94
N GLU A 186 -26.74 12.33 5.58
CA GLU A 186 -28.05 12.22 6.22
C GLU A 186 -28.66 10.83 6.04
N LYS A 187 -28.61 10.26 4.82
CA LYS A 187 -29.09 8.88 4.59
C LYS A 187 -28.33 7.86 5.43
N LEU A 188 -27.01 8.00 5.56
CA LEU A 188 -26.21 7.13 6.41
C LEU A 188 -26.61 7.27 7.88
N ALA A 189 -26.71 8.50 8.39
CA ALA A 189 -27.13 8.76 9.76
C ALA A 189 -28.53 8.18 10.06
N ASN A 190 -29.49 8.41 9.15
CA ASN A 190 -30.87 7.92 9.29
C ASN A 190 -30.97 6.39 9.21
N SER A 191 -29.99 5.70 8.61
CA SER A 191 -29.94 4.23 8.58
C SER A 191 -29.56 3.60 9.92
N MET A 192 -29.06 4.37 10.90
CA MET A 192 -28.62 3.80 12.17
C MET A 192 -29.74 3.11 12.93
N LEU A 193 -30.96 3.66 12.89
CA LEU A 193 -32.07 3.06 13.60
C LEU A 193 -32.43 1.68 13.04
N SER A 194 -32.47 1.53 11.71
CA SER A 194 -32.74 0.22 11.09
C SER A 194 -31.63 -0.79 11.38
N ARG A 195 -30.36 -0.36 11.31
CA ARG A 195 -29.21 -1.21 11.66
C ARG A 195 -29.29 -1.74 13.09
N LEU A 196 -29.64 -0.88 14.04
CA LEU A 196 -29.81 -1.27 15.44
C LEU A 196 -30.97 -2.26 15.62
N LEU A 197 -32.10 -2.04 14.94
CA LEU A 197 -33.25 -2.94 14.98
C LEU A 197 -32.93 -4.32 14.39
N GLU A 198 -32.19 -4.37 13.28
CA GLU A 198 -31.71 -5.62 12.68
C GLU A 198 -30.75 -6.34 13.62
N LEU A 199 -29.82 -5.63 14.26
CA LEU A 199 -28.87 -6.22 15.20
C LEU A 199 -29.57 -6.81 16.43
N ILE A 200 -30.58 -6.12 16.97
CA ILE A 200 -31.40 -6.62 18.08
C ILE A 200 -32.17 -7.87 17.63
N SER A 201 -32.80 -7.83 16.46
CA SER A 201 -33.56 -8.96 15.91
C SER A 201 -32.67 -10.17 15.65
N GLY A 202 -31.44 -9.93 15.17
CA GLY A 202 -30.39 -10.93 14.96
C GLY A 202 -29.65 -11.36 16.22
N ARG A 203 -30.04 -10.88 17.40
CA ARG A 203 -29.43 -11.20 18.71
C ARG A 203 -27.91 -10.94 18.74
N GLY A 204 -27.48 -9.82 18.15
CA GLY A 204 -26.06 -9.45 18.05
C GLY A 204 -25.30 -10.17 16.92
N GLY A 205 -26.00 -10.89 16.04
CA GLY A 205 -25.43 -11.39 14.80
C GLY A 205 -25.12 -10.29 13.79
N PRO A 206 -24.33 -10.61 12.74
CA PRO A 206 -23.96 -9.64 11.71
C PRO A 206 -25.19 -9.18 10.91
N ILE A 207 -25.23 -7.89 10.57
CA ILE A 207 -26.25 -7.30 9.69
C ILE A 207 -25.68 -7.04 8.28
N ASN A 208 -26.57 -6.89 7.29
CA ASN A 208 -26.16 -6.45 5.95
C ASN A 208 -26.23 -4.92 5.90
N TYR A 209 -25.16 -4.26 5.47
CA TYR A 209 -25.02 -2.81 5.65
C TYR A 209 -24.28 -2.07 4.54
#